data_AF-A0A2X1XN82-F1
#
_entry.id   AF-A0A2X1XN82-F1
#
_cell.length_a   1.000
_cell.length_b   1.000
_cell.length_c   1.000
_cell.angle_alpha   90.00
_cell.angle_beta   90.00
_cell.angle_gamma   90.00
#
_symmetry.space_group_name_H-M   'P 1'
#
loop_
_entity.id
_entity.type
_entity.pdbx_description
1 polymer ?
#
loop_
_entity_poly.entity_id
_entity_poly.type
_entity_poly.pdbx_seq_one_letter_code
_entity_poly.pdbx_strand_id
1 'polypeptide(L)'
;MTCKLYDILLDVYGSETAIAKAFQVERASHWRKRTPERIALLCHLSHDIPYTYNPNFYGRDGKSLHLNLKTTKKVTTNDTTKPVRRKVA
;
A
#
# COMPACT_ATOMS: atom_id res chain seq x y z
N MET A 1 7.44 -7.22 22.76
CA MET A 1 7.23 -7.39 21.30
C MET A 1 7.56 -6.07 20.64
N THR A 2 8.64 -6.01 19.88
CA THR A 2 9.05 -4.81 19.13
C THR A 2 8.23 -4.72 17.84
N CYS A 3 7.69 -3.53 17.55
CA CYS A 3 7.00 -3.29 16.29
C CYS A 3 8.01 -3.21 15.14
N LYS A 4 8.01 -4.24 14.27
CA LYS A 4 8.88 -4.29 13.08
C LYS A 4 8.86 -3.03 12.23
N LEU A 5 7.70 -2.36 12.10
CA LEU A 5 7.59 -1.11 11.35
C LEU A 5 8.37 0.04 12.01
N TYR A 6 8.30 0.15 13.34
CA TYR A 6 9.03 1.21 14.03
C TYR A 6 10.55 1.04 13.89
N ASP A 7 11.04 -0.20 13.95
CA ASP A 7 12.45 -0.50 13.78
C ASP A 7 12.92 -0.16 12.35
N ILE A 8 12.12 -0.47 11.32
CA ILE A 8 12.39 -0.06 9.93
C ILE A 8 12.43 1.47 9.79
N LEU A 9 11.48 2.18 10.41
CA LEU A 9 11.46 3.65 10.37
C LEU A 9 12.67 4.24 11.08
N LEU A 10 13.14 3.62 12.16
CA LEU A 10 14.32 4.06 12.86
C LEU A 10 15.59 3.84 12.03
N ASP A 11 15.66 2.77 11.26
CA ASP A 11 16.76 2.51 10.32
C ASP A 11 16.77 3.51 9.15
N VAL A 12 15.59 3.80 8.57
CA VAL A 12 15.44 4.72 7.43
C VAL A 12 15.68 6.18 7.82
N TYR A 13 15.14 6.63 8.95
CA TYR A 13 15.19 8.04 9.37
C TYR A 13 16.27 8.33 10.43
N GLY A 14 16.89 7.31 11.00
CA GLY A 14 17.98 7.38 11.99
C GLY A 14 17.58 7.79 13.41
N SER A 15 16.47 8.50 13.61
CA SER A 15 16.05 8.98 14.93
C SER A 15 14.55 9.16 15.07
N GLU A 16 14.05 9.09 16.32
CA GLU A 16 12.63 9.29 16.62
C GLU A 16 12.12 10.68 16.23
N THR A 17 12.98 11.70 16.38
CA THR A 17 12.68 13.08 16.03
C THR A 17 12.57 13.27 14.51
N ALA A 18 13.42 12.58 13.74
CA ALA A 18 13.33 12.58 12.29
C ALA A 18 12.06 11.89 11.79
N ILE A 19 11.67 10.76 12.39
CA ILE A 19 10.39 10.09 12.12
C ILE A 19 9.23 11.05 12.40
N ALA A 20 9.22 11.67 13.58
CA ALA A 20 8.16 12.59 13.99
C ALA A 20 8.02 13.77 13.00
N LYS A 21 9.15 14.33 12.56
CA LYS A 21 9.19 15.39 11.55
C LYS A 21 8.70 14.93 10.17
N ALA A 22 9.11 13.74 9.72
CA ALA A 22 8.72 13.19 8.42
C ALA A 22 7.19 12.96 8.32
N PHE A 23 6.58 12.48 9.40
CA PHE A 23 5.14 12.23 9.46
C PHE A 23 4.31 13.39 10.05
N GLN A 24 4.95 14.53 10.35
CA GLN A 24 4.32 15.71 10.94
C GLN A 24 3.52 15.38 12.22
N VAL A 25 4.11 14.57 13.10
CA VAL A 25 3.53 14.20 14.41
C VAL A 25 4.39 14.76 15.54
N GLU A 26 3.77 14.96 16.71
CA GLU A 26 4.48 15.50 17.87
C GLU A 26 5.55 14.55 18.41
N ARG A 27 5.23 13.25 18.52
CA ARG A 27 6.14 12.20 19.01
C ARG A 27 5.87 10.85 18.35
N ALA A 28 6.94 10.13 18.01
CA ALA A 28 6.89 8.77 17.47
C ALA A 28 7.27 7.68 18.49
N SER A 29 7.69 8.04 19.71
CA SER A 29 8.17 7.09 20.73
C SER A 29 7.14 6.01 21.10
N HIS A 30 5.85 6.36 21.11
CA HIS A 30 4.76 5.42 21.40
C HIS A 30 4.57 4.34 20.31
N TRP A 31 5.10 4.55 19.11
CA TRP A 31 4.97 3.61 18.00
C TRP A 31 5.77 2.32 18.19
N ARG A 32 6.71 2.30 19.15
CA ARG A 32 7.42 1.09 19.59
C ARG A 32 6.49 -0.05 19.98
N LYS A 33 5.32 0.27 20.57
CA LYS A 33 4.31 -0.70 20.99
C LYS A 33 3.31 -1.02 19.89
N ARG A 34 2.87 0.01 19.15
CA ARG A 34 1.95 -0.11 18.02
C ARG A 34 2.00 1.16 17.19
N THR A 35 2.47 1.06 15.95
CA THR A 35 2.39 2.15 14.98
C THR A 35 0.93 2.37 14.56
N PRO A 36 0.46 3.61 14.33
CA PRO A 36 -0.90 3.85 13.84
C PRO A 36 -1.13 3.25 12.44
N GLU A 37 -2.34 2.73 12.18
CA GLU A 37 -2.70 2.09 10.90
C GLU A 37 -2.47 3.02 9.70
N ARG A 38 -2.84 4.30 9.83
CA ARG A 38 -2.61 5.32 8.79
C ARG A 38 -1.13 5.42 8.39
N ILE A 39 -0.22 5.38 9.36
CA ILE A 39 1.22 5.48 9.10
C ILE A 39 1.71 4.21 8.42
N ALA A 40 1.25 3.04 8.87
CA ALA A 40 1.58 1.77 8.24
C ALA A 40 1.12 1.71 6.77
N LEU A 41 -0.06 2.25 6.46
CA LEU A 41 -0.53 2.38 5.08
C LEU A 41 0.34 3.33 4.25
N LEU A 42 0.71 4.50 4.78
CA LEU A 42 1.61 5.42 4.10
C LEU A 42 2.97 4.76 3.80
N CYS A 43 3.51 4.00 4.76
CA CYS A 43 4.76 3.27 4.58
C CYS A 43 4.64 2.18 3.53
N HIS A 44 3.47 1.56 3.38
CA HIS A 44 3.23 0.56 2.34
C HIS A 44 3.13 1.16 0.93
N LEU A 45 2.68 2.42 0.81
CA LEU A 45 2.60 3.13 -0.45
C LEU A 45 3.94 3.74 -0.88
N SER A 46 4.84 3.97 0.07
CA SER A 46 6.17 4.51 -0.22
C SER A 46 7.10 3.42 -0.73
N HIS A 47 7.82 3.69 -1.82
CA HIS A 47 8.85 2.79 -2.33
C HIS A 47 10.15 2.84 -1.52
N ASP A 48 10.36 3.94 -0.78
CA ASP A 48 11.59 4.18 -0.02
C ASP A 48 11.60 3.41 1.31
N ILE A 49 10.43 2.95 1.78
CA ILE A 49 10.29 2.26 3.04
C ILE A 49 9.96 0.79 2.74
N PRO A 50 10.83 -0.17 3.09
CA PRO A 50 10.61 -1.59 2.80
C PRO A 50 9.59 -2.21 3.76
N TYR A 51 8.34 -1.74 3.68
CA TYR A 51 7.24 -2.18 4.55
C TYR A 51 6.04 -2.65 3.73
N THR A 52 5.56 -3.86 4.03
CA THR A 52 4.30 -4.36 3.50
C THR A 52 3.22 -4.30 4.58
N TYR A 53 2.12 -3.61 4.28
CA TYR A 53 0.98 -3.53 5.18
C TYR A 53 0.37 -4.92 5.39
N ASN A 54 0.14 -5.29 6.66
CA ASN A 54 -0.58 -6.50 7.01
C ASN A 54 -1.85 -6.16 7.79
N PRO A 55 -3.04 -6.37 7.21
CA PRO A 55 -4.32 -6.01 7.84
C PRO A 55 -4.58 -6.75 9.16
N ASN A 56 -4.04 -7.97 9.33
CA ASN A 56 -4.23 -8.77 10.53
C ASN A 56 -3.62 -8.10 11.78
N PHE A 57 -2.54 -7.33 11.65
CA PHE A 57 -1.94 -6.60 12.77
C PHE A 57 -2.81 -5.45 13.29
N TYR A 58 -3.79 -5.03 12.50
CA TYR A 58 -4.70 -3.94 12.84
C TYR A 58 -6.11 -4.43 13.15
N GLY A 59 -6.33 -5.75 13.20
CA GLY A 59 -7.65 -6.33 13.39
C GLY A 59 -8.57 -6.11 12.20
N ARG A 60 -8.01 -5.86 11.01
CA ARG A 60 -8.77 -5.82 9.75
C ARG A 60 -8.83 -7.21 9.17
N ASP A 61 -10.03 -7.70 8.90
CA ASP A 61 -10.21 -8.88 8.07
C ASP A 61 -9.97 -8.50 6.61
N GLY A 62 -9.11 -9.25 5.90
CA GLY A 62 -8.83 -9.02 4.48
C GLY A 62 -10.06 -9.04 3.56
N LYS A 63 -11.21 -9.50 4.09
CA LYS A 63 -12.51 -9.44 3.42
C LYS A 63 -13.09 -8.01 3.40
N SER A 64 -12.95 -7.22 4.46
CA SER A 64 -13.55 -5.87 4.56
C SER A 64 -13.00 -4.86 3.55
N LEU A 65 -11.78 -5.07 3.05
CA LEU A 65 -11.18 -4.17 2.06
C LEU A 65 -11.57 -4.50 0.62
N HIS A 66 -12.30 -5.61 0.37
CA HIS A 66 -12.68 -6.08 -0.98
C HIS A 66 -11.54 -6.00 -2.03
N LEU A 67 -10.29 -6.09 -1.58
CA LEU A 67 -9.10 -6.06 -2.42
C LEU A 67 -8.91 -7.44 -3.08
N ASN A 68 -9.86 -7.81 -3.95
CA ASN A 68 -9.72 -8.95 -4.85
C ASN A 68 -8.65 -8.62 -5.91
N LEU A 69 -7.37 -8.60 -5.51
CA LEU A 69 -6.22 -8.49 -6.43
C LEU A 69 -6.11 -9.71 -7.36
N LYS A 70 -6.85 -10.78 -7.09
CA LYS A 70 -6.97 -11.96 -7.97
C LYS A 70 -8.14 -11.84 -8.94
N THR A 71 -8.12 -10.84 -9.80
CA THR A 71 -8.67 -11.03 -11.15
C THR A 71 -7.94 -10.09 -12.09
N THR A 72 -6.85 -10.56 -12.69
CA THR A 72 -6.49 -10.15 -14.04
C THR A 72 -7.68 -10.53 -14.93
N LYS A 73 -8.69 -9.65 -14.99
CA LYS A 73 -9.70 -9.74 -16.04
C LYS A 73 -8.94 -9.45 -17.32
N LYS A 74 -8.60 -10.51 -18.05
CA LYS A 74 -8.06 -10.41 -19.40
C LYS A 74 -9.13 -9.69 -20.24
N VAL A 75 -8.97 -8.39 -20.43
CA VAL A 75 -9.82 -7.61 -21.31
C VAL A 75 -9.55 -8.14 -22.71
N THR A 76 -10.49 -8.92 -23.23
CA THR A 76 -10.44 -9.40 -24.60
C THR A 76 -11.34 -8.43 -25.37
N THR A 77 -10.75 -7.39 -25.96
CA THR A 77 -11.49 -6.46 -26.80
C THR A 77 -11.87 -7.19 -28.09
N ASN A 78 -13.12 -7.67 -28.16
CA ASN A 78 -13.68 -8.16 -29.41
C ASN A 78 -14.06 -6.94 -30.27
N ASP A 79 -13.06 -6.25 -30.83
CA ASP A 79 -13.30 -5.28 -31.89
C ASP A 79 -13.66 -6.07 -33.15
N THR A 80 -14.96 -6.37 -33.32
CA THR A 80 -15.45 -6.90 -34.59
C THR A 80 -15.58 -5.71 -35.55
N THR A 81 -14.46 -5.23 -36.07
CA THR A 81 -14.48 -4.34 -37.22
C THR A 81 -14.87 -5.18 -38.43
N LYS A 82 -16.17 -5.23 -38.76
CA LYS A 82 -16.65 -5.87 -40.00
C LYS A 82 -15.96 -5.17 -41.18
N PRO A 83 -15.26 -5.87 -42.08
CA PRO A 83 -14.74 -5.25 -43.29
C PRO A 83 -15.91 -4.88 -44.20
N VAL A 84 -16.13 -3.57 -44.40
CA VAL A 84 -17.06 -3.07 -45.41
C VAL A 84 -16.44 -3.32 -46.78
N ARG A 85 -16.90 -4.38 -47.45
CA ARG A 85 -16.51 -4.69 -48.83
C ARG A 85 -17.11 -3.64 -49.76
N ARG A 86 -16.35 -2.60 -50.10
CA ARG A 86 -16.71 -1.70 -51.21
C ARG A 86 -16.63 -2.50 -52.52
N LYS A 87 -17.78 -2.73 -53.16
CA LYS A 87 -17.83 -3.12 -54.57
C LYS A 87 -17.53 -1.87 -55.38
N VAL A 88 -16.40 -1.86 -56.06
CA VAL A 88 -16.11 -0.90 -57.12
C VAL A 88 -16.79 -1.45 -58.37
N ALA A 89 -17.70 -0.66 -58.94
CA ALA A 89 -18.31 -0.89 -60.25
C ALA A 89 -17.50 -0.14 -61.31
#